data_AF-A0A1F4AH74-F1
#
_entry.id   AF-A0A1F4AH74-F1
#
_cell.length_a   1.000
_cell.length_b   1.000
_cell.length_c   1.000
_cell.angle_alpha   90.00
_cell.angle_beta   90.00
_cell.angle_gamma   90.00
#
_symmetry.space_group_name_H-M   'P 1'
#
loop_
_entity.id
_entity.type
_entity.pdbx_description
1 polymer ?
#
loop_
_entity_poly.entity_id
_entity_poly.type
_entity_poly.pdbx_seq_one_letter_code
_entity_poly.pdbx_strand_id
1 'polypeptide(L)'
;MFILNASATPRTPAAPQILRLGWGLSFADLHERHGLLRLDAAFLNFLAEWDTVLRERLAGARANPGALAPKAESELLRELAEEFAPHPAER
;
A
#
# COMPACT_ATOMS: atom_id res chain seq x y z
N MET A 1 -2.62 -38.85 -49.35
CA MET A 1 -3.42 -38.08 -48.37
C MET A 1 -2.44 -37.48 -47.37
N PHE A 2 -2.01 -36.23 -47.58
CA PHE A 2 -1.08 -35.51 -46.71
C PHE A 2 -1.89 -34.57 -45.81
N ILE A 3 -1.77 -34.74 -44.49
CA ILE A 3 -2.35 -33.79 -43.53
C ILE A 3 -1.34 -32.65 -43.37
N LEU A 4 -1.76 -31.43 -43.71
CA LEU A 4 -0.99 -30.21 -43.48
C LEU A 4 -0.85 -29.97 -41.97
N ASN A 5 0.40 -29.98 -41.51
CA ASN A 5 0.84 -29.58 -40.18
C ASN A 5 0.45 -28.12 -39.93
N ALA A 6 -0.22 -27.85 -38.81
CA ALA A 6 -0.55 -26.50 -38.39
C ALA A 6 0.74 -25.73 -38.07
N SER A 7 0.98 -24.62 -38.76
CA SER A 7 2.03 -23.67 -38.42
C SER A 7 1.70 -23.03 -37.08
N ALA A 8 2.15 -23.64 -35.97
CA ALA A 8 2.19 -22.97 -34.68
C ALA A 8 3.21 -21.82 -34.79
N THR A 9 2.71 -20.59 -34.91
CA THR A 9 3.53 -19.39 -34.75
C THR A 9 4.26 -19.47 -33.41
N PRO A 10 5.59 -19.26 -33.35
CA PRO A 10 6.27 -19.19 -32.08
C PRO A 10 5.67 -18.02 -31.29
N ARG A 11 4.98 -18.34 -30.19
CA ARG A 11 4.51 -17.32 -29.26
C ARG A 11 5.76 -16.83 -28.54
N THR A 12 6.33 -15.71 -29.00
CA THR A 12 7.38 -14.99 -28.27
C THR A 12 6.86 -14.81 -26.84
N PRO A 13 7.55 -15.28 -25.79
CA PRO A 13 7.10 -15.06 -24.43
C PRO A 13 7.05 -13.55 -24.23
N ALA A 14 5.85 -13.04 -23.93
CA ALA A 14 5.70 -11.66 -23.50
C ALA A 14 6.60 -11.47 -22.27
N ALA A 15 7.39 -10.38 -22.25
CA ALA A 15 8.21 -10.04 -21.10
C ALA A 15 7.32 -10.01 -19.83
N PRO A 16 7.81 -10.47 -18.67
CA PRO A 16 7.01 -10.50 -17.46
C PRO A 16 6.48 -9.09 -17.15
N GLN A 17 5.16 -8.96 -17.12
CA GLN A 17 4.51 -7.74 -16.69
C GLN A 17 4.61 -7.65 -15.18
N ILE A 18 5.52 -6.81 -14.71
CA ILE A 18 5.70 -6.57 -13.27
C ILE A 18 4.54 -5.70 -12.80
N LEU A 19 3.64 -6.28 -12.00
CA LEU A 19 2.58 -5.54 -11.35
C LEU A 19 3.18 -4.45 -10.44
N ARG A 20 2.71 -3.22 -10.62
CA ARG A 20 3.03 -2.08 -9.76
C ARG A 20 1.85 -1.81 -8.84
N LEU A 21 2.16 -1.59 -7.58
CA LEU A 21 1.21 -1.16 -6.56
C LEU A 21 1.08 0.37 -6.58
N GLY A 22 0.14 0.90 -5.79
CA GLY A 22 0.06 2.32 -5.50
C GLY A 22 1.40 2.92 -5.01
N TRP A 23 1.57 4.23 -5.17
CA TRP A 23 2.77 4.97 -4.78
C TRP A 23 4.09 4.48 -5.42
N GLY A 24 4.00 3.79 -6.56
CA GLY A 24 5.17 3.32 -7.32
C GLY A 24 5.93 2.17 -6.63
N LEU A 25 5.25 1.40 -5.79
CA LEU A 25 5.81 0.23 -5.11
C LEU A 25 5.68 -1.03 -5.97
N SER A 26 6.55 -2.00 -5.71
CA SER A 26 6.43 -3.37 -6.19
C SER A 26 6.09 -4.31 -5.05
N PHE A 27 5.68 -5.54 -5.37
CA PHE A 27 5.52 -6.58 -4.34
C PHE A 27 6.83 -6.89 -3.61
N ALA A 28 7.98 -6.81 -4.29
CA ALA A 28 9.29 -7.01 -3.66
C ALA A 28 9.57 -5.98 -2.55
N ASP A 29 9.17 -4.72 -2.76
CA ASP A 29 9.30 -3.67 -1.74
C ASP A 29 8.54 -4.03 -0.44
N LEU A 30 7.41 -4.72 -0.52
CA LEU A 30 6.63 -5.10 0.67
C LEU A 30 7.31 -6.17 1.54
N HIS A 31 8.28 -6.90 0.99
CA HIS A 31 9.05 -7.89 1.72
C HIS A 31 10.32 -7.32 2.37
N GLU A 32 10.67 -6.08 2.03
CA GLU A 32 11.89 -5.44 2.49
C GLU A 32 11.60 -4.28 3.43
N ARG A 33 12.43 -4.13 4.48
CA ARG A 33 12.30 -3.01 5.43
C ARG A 33 12.31 -1.66 4.73
N HIS A 34 13.18 -1.48 3.72
CA HIS A 34 13.26 -0.22 2.99
C HIS A 34 11.95 0.10 2.26
N GLY A 35 11.34 -0.89 1.63
CA GLY A 35 10.06 -0.70 0.95
C GLY A 35 8.90 -0.44 1.91
N LEU A 36 8.88 -1.08 3.08
CA LEU A 36 7.92 -0.76 4.14
C LEU A 36 8.08 0.67 4.67
N LEU A 37 9.31 1.18 4.82
CA LEU A 37 9.54 2.58 5.20
C LEU A 37 9.06 3.56 4.12
N ARG A 38 9.24 3.22 2.83
CA ARG A 38 8.72 4.02 1.72
C ARG A 38 7.19 4.05 1.71
N LEU A 39 6.56 2.89 1.95
CA LEU A 39 5.11 2.78 2.10
C LEU A 39 4.61 3.63 3.27
N ASP A 40 5.29 3.56 4.42
CA ASP A 40 4.96 4.33 5.62
C ASP A 40 5.00 5.85 5.34
N ALA A 41 6.07 6.31 4.69
CA ALA A 41 6.23 7.71 4.32
C ALA A 41 5.16 8.16 3.30
N ALA A 42 4.85 7.33 2.31
CA ALA A 42 3.78 7.63 1.35
C ALA A 42 2.42 7.75 2.04
N PHE A 43 2.13 6.86 2.99
CA PHE A 43 0.90 6.90 3.77
C PHE A 43 0.82 8.15 4.67
N LEU A 44 1.92 8.54 5.32
CA LEU A 44 1.95 9.78 6.12
C LEU A 44 1.75 11.02 5.25
N ASN A 45 2.34 11.07 4.06
CA ASN A 45 2.10 12.17 3.13
C ASN A 45 0.64 12.23 2.69
N PHE A 46 0.04 11.09 2.38
CA PHE A 46 -1.38 10.99 2.04
C PHE A 46 -2.28 11.47 3.19
N LEU A 47 -2.03 11.02 4.43
CA LEU A 47 -2.79 11.47 5.61
C LEU A 47 -2.64 12.98 5.85
N ALA A 48 -1.45 13.54 5.59
CA ALA A 48 -1.18 14.96 5.75
C ALA A 48 -2.00 15.86 4.82
N GLU A 49 -2.52 15.34 3.70
CA GLU A 49 -3.37 16.10 2.77
C GLU A 49 -4.72 16.47 3.42
N TRP A 50 -5.16 15.73 4.44
CA TRP A 50 -6.50 15.84 5.03
C TRP A 50 -6.44 16.17 6.53
N ASP A 51 -5.54 15.52 7.27
CA ASP A 51 -5.35 15.77 8.71
C ASP A 51 -3.86 15.73 9.10
N THR A 52 -3.27 16.93 9.16
CA THR A 52 -1.88 17.11 9.58
C THR A 52 -1.66 16.75 11.04
N VAL A 53 -2.64 16.94 11.93
CA VAL A 53 -2.53 16.65 13.37
C VAL A 53 -2.51 15.14 13.61
N LEU A 54 -3.41 14.41 12.95
CA LEU A 54 -3.48 12.96 13.01
C LEU A 54 -2.21 12.33 12.42
N ARG A 55 -1.67 12.90 11.35
CA ARG A 55 -0.36 12.54 10.80
C ARG A 55 0.76 12.70 11.83
N GLU A 56 0.85 13.80 12.57
CA GLU A 56 1.92 14.00 13.56
C GLU A 56 1.82 12.99 14.70
N ARG A 57 0.60 12.75 15.19
CA ARG A 57 0.33 11.78 16.26
C ARG A 57 0.73 10.38 15.83
N LEU A 58 0.39 9.97 14.61
CA LEU A 58 0.77 8.68 14.06
C LEU A 58 2.30 8.56 13.89
N ALA A 59 2.96 9.60 13.37
CA ALA A 59 4.41 9.60 13.22
C ALA A 59 5.13 9.49 14.58
N GLY A 60 4.65 10.20 15.61
CA GLY A 60 5.17 10.11 16.96
C GLY A 60 4.98 8.73 17.58
N ALA A 61 3.78 8.15 17.43
CA ALA A 61 3.48 6.80 17.89
C ALA A 61 4.38 5.74 17.24
N ARG A 62 4.66 5.86 15.93
CA ARG A 62 5.56 4.93 15.21
C ARG A 62 7.03 5.08 15.64
N ALA A 63 7.48 6.30 15.91
CA ALA A 63 8.84 6.56 16.36
C ALA A 63 9.10 6.01 17.78
N ASN A 64 8.10 6.02 18.65
CA ASN A 64 8.20 5.46 19.99
C ASN A 64 6.92 4.73 20.43
N PRO A 65 6.69 3.49 19.96
CA PRO A 65 5.47 2.75 20.24
C PRO A 65 5.27 2.49 21.74
N GLY A 66 6.36 2.26 22.49
CA GLY A 66 6.31 1.96 23.92
C GLY A 66 5.91 3.14 24.80
N ALA A 67 5.92 4.37 24.28
CA ALA A 67 5.45 5.55 25.01
C ALA A 67 3.93 5.75 24.93
N LEU A 68 3.24 5.01 24.04
CA LEU A 68 1.80 5.12 23.87
C LEU A 68 1.08 4.15 24.81
N ALA A 69 0.19 4.69 25.65
CA ALA A 69 -0.65 3.85 26.49
C ALA A 69 -1.63 3.04 25.61
N PRO A 70 -1.96 1.78 25.96
CA PRO A 70 -2.83 0.91 25.14
C PRO A 70 -4.19 1.52 24.78
N LYS A 71 -4.75 2.34 25.67
CA LYS A 71 -5.99 3.08 25.42
C LYS A 71 -5.80 4.15 24.34
N ALA A 72 -4.73 4.93 24.44
CA ALA A 72 -4.42 5.98 23.48
C ALA A 72 -4.07 5.40 22.10
N GLU A 73 -3.43 4.22 22.05
CA GLU A 73 -3.22 3.48 20.80
C GLU A 73 -4.55 3.07 20.15
N SER A 74 -5.44 2.45 20.92
CA SER A 74 -6.78 2.08 20.44
C SER A 74 -7.58 3.29 19.94
N GLU A 75 -7.51 4.42 20.65
CA GLU A 75 -8.16 5.67 20.25
C GLU A 75 -7.58 6.21 18.93
N LEU A 76 -6.26 6.22 18.78
CA LEU A 76 -5.59 6.61 17.54
C LEU A 76 -5.99 5.71 16.36
N LEU A 77 -6.06 4.40 16.56
CA LEU A 77 -6.50 3.45 15.52
C LEU A 77 -7.96 3.68 15.12
N ARG A 78 -8.84 4.00 16.07
CA ARG A 78 -10.24 4.33 15.80
C ARG A 78 -10.36 5.60 14.97
N GLU A 79 -9.65 6.66 15.34
CA GLU A 79 -9.64 7.93 14.60
C GLU A 79 -9.13 7.73 13.16
N LEU A 80 -8.06 6.94 12.97
CA LEU A 80 -7.59 6.56 11.62
C LEU A 80 -8.67 5.81 10.85
N ALA A 81 -9.34 4.84 11.47
CA ALA A 81 -10.40 4.08 10.80
C ALA A 81 -11.60 4.95 10.41
N GLU A 82 -11.92 5.99 11.17
CA GLU A 82 -12.98 6.95 10.86
C GLU A 82 -12.61 7.82 9.64
N GLU A 83 -11.36 8.29 9.58
CA GLU A 83 -10.84 9.05 8.42
C GLU A 83 -10.83 8.22 7.13
N PHE A 84 -10.51 6.93 7.22
CA PHE A 84 -10.46 6.02 6.08
C PHE A 84 -11.72 5.16 5.91
N ALA A 85 -12.75 5.40 6.71
CA ALA A 85 -14.01 4.68 6.56
C ALA A 85 -14.47 4.90 5.12
N PRO A 86 -14.81 3.85 4.37
CA PRO A 86 -15.34 4.03 3.03
C PRO A 86 -16.53 4.96 3.15
N HIS A 87 -16.48 6.12 2.48
CA HIS A 87 -17.64 6.97 2.34
C HIS A 87 -18.80 6.05 1.93
N PRO A 88 -19.92 6.00 2.69
CA PRO A 88 -21.03 5.13 2.34
C PRO A 88 -21.36 5.39 0.87
N ALA A 89 -21.29 4.31 0.10
CA ALA A 89 -21.32 4.28 -1.34
C ALA A 89 -22.18 5.41 -1.94
N GLU A 90 -21.54 6.35 -2.61
CA GLU A 90 -22.17 7.15 -3.65
C GLU A 90 -21.34 6.96 -4.92
N ARG A 91 -21.89 6.82 -6.12
CA ARG A 91 -23.25 6.60 -6.62
C ARG A 91 -23.04 6.24 -8.11
#